data_AF-A0ABD3N120-F1
#
_entry.id   AF-A0ABD3N120-F1
#
_cell.length_a   1.000
_cell.length_b   1.000
_cell.length_c   1.000
_cell.angle_alpha   90.00
_cell.angle_beta   90.00
_cell.angle_gamma   90.00
#
_symmetry.space_group_name_H-M   'P 1'
#
loop_
_entity.id
_entity.type
_entity.pdbx_description
1 polymer ?
#
loop_
_entity_poly.entity_id
_entity_poly.type
_entity_poly.pdbx_seq_one_letter_code
_entity_poly.pdbx_strand_id
1 'polypeptide(L)'
;MTSTSTFRRFRHCLEHLQILMEYHTLLNNTNYTQSTVASDSKHKLLSTMETQNVMSETQNDIRNEPSSLIETQKEQTPPQGRDVKNGKRFIISLMGFSVITILNWLVPRHQWPWKFFQREMEQPHELSLPAQLVQYYNLRAISAATPRPIMSTFFTPVEGGCCGMSEQGHLNLVKAWEEAWQSWGWDTRVLTEEDARKHPRFEEMQQKLSLSDVNEYNHRCFWRWLAMANDDNVMAGWMSDYDAFPLLLTGEVGYELMSVEGFKSWALHVPTLIHADRMSWERMLDYMIKVISPDLDVEMITDMFVLNYLHENFPEEELDIKTWEVQTYHGAYIYKHVEGSDKPAVDCEQANLALVSHLSHHDTRNAVINGLYPKLEGMIDRDARAGLERRAEAATVMMNDYRETCFS
;
A
#
# COMPACT_ATOMS: atom_id res chain seq x y z
N MET A 1 -39.93 15.88 -8.12
CA MET A 1 -38.78 15.76 -9.03
C MET A 1 -37.65 15.14 -8.24
N THR A 2 -37.57 13.81 -8.24
CA THR A 2 -36.53 13.04 -7.55
C THR A 2 -35.30 12.93 -8.46
N SER A 3 -34.12 13.07 -7.86
CA SER A 3 -32.82 13.14 -8.52
C SER A 3 -32.57 11.93 -9.44
N THR A 4 -32.22 12.21 -10.69
CA THR A 4 -31.78 11.24 -11.70
C THR A 4 -30.51 10.47 -11.30
N SER A 5 -29.76 10.93 -10.29
CA SER A 5 -28.53 10.24 -9.86
C SER A 5 -28.80 8.97 -9.03
N THR A 6 -29.89 8.95 -8.24
CA THR A 6 -30.27 7.77 -7.46
C THR A 6 -30.73 6.62 -8.36
N PHE A 7 -31.39 6.96 -9.48
CA PHE A 7 -31.86 5.97 -10.45
C PHE A 7 -30.73 5.35 -11.28
N ARG A 8 -29.65 6.10 -11.56
CA ARG A 8 -28.44 5.56 -12.21
C ARG A 8 -27.70 4.56 -11.31
N ARG A 9 -27.55 4.87 -10.01
CA ARG A 9 -26.89 3.96 -9.05
C ARG A 9 -27.67 2.66 -8.84
N PHE A 10 -29.00 2.72 -8.83
CA PHE A 10 -29.84 1.53 -8.70
C PHE A 10 -29.78 0.62 -9.94
N ARG A 11 -29.71 1.22 -11.14
CA ARG A 11 -29.58 0.49 -12.40
C ARG A 11 -28.23 -0.23 -12.50
N HIS A 12 -27.14 0.42 -12.11
CA HIS A 12 -25.79 -0.17 -12.12
C HIS A 12 -25.69 -1.38 -11.16
N CYS A 13 -26.38 -1.31 -10.02
CA CYS A 13 -26.41 -2.40 -9.05
C CYS A 13 -27.18 -3.63 -9.57
N LEU A 14 -28.27 -3.42 -10.33
CA LEU A 14 -29.03 -4.51 -10.96
C LEU A 14 -28.28 -5.16 -12.13
N GLU A 15 -27.56 -4.38 -12.93
CA GLU A 15 -26.75 -4.89 -14.04
C GLU A 15 -25.58 -5.77 -13.51
N HIS A 16 -24.96 -5.41 -12.37
CA HIS A 16 -23.94 -6.26 -11.72
C HIS A 16 -24.51 -7.55 -11.12
N LEU A 17 -25.70 -7.50 -10.52
CA LEU A 17 -26.37 -8.68 -9.98
C LEU A 17 -26.73 -9.69 -11.09
N GLN A 18 -27.10 -9.21 -12.27
CA GLN A 18 -27.39 -10.06 -13.41
C GLN A 18 -26.13 -10.72 -13.99
N ILE A 19 -25.02 -9.98 -14.09
CA ILE A 19 -23.71 -10.51 -14.52
C ILE A 19 -23.23 -11.61 -13.55
N LEU A 20 -23.39 -11.41 -12.24
CA LEU A 20 -23.01 -12.41 -11.24
C LEU A 20 -23.85 -13.69 -11.32
N MET A 21 -25.15 -13.58 -11.64
CA MET A 21 -26.01 -14.74 -11.85
C MET A 21 -25.68 -15.50 -13.15
N GLU A 22 -25.33 -14.79 -14.22
CA GLU A 22 -24.92 -15.40 -15.49
C GLU A 22 -23.55 -16.09 -15.37
N TYR A 23 -22.61 -15.48 -14.64
CA TYR A 23 -21.29 -16.05 -14.34
C TYR A 23 -21.40 -17.33 -13.50
N HIS A 24 -22.27 -17.34 -12.48
CA HIS A 24 -22.53 -18.54 -11.67
C HIS A 24 -23.21 -19.67 -12.48
N THR A 25 -23.96 -19.32 -13.53
CA THR A 25 -24.58 -20.31 -14.43
C THR A 25 -23.56 -20.91 -15.41
N LEU A 26 -22.55 -20.13 -15.81
CA LEU A 26 -21.44 -20.58 -16.66
C LEU A 26 -20.45 -21.50 -15.93
N LEU A 27 -20.15 -21.21 -14.66
CA LEU A 27 -19.26 -22.04 -13.84
C LEU A 27 -19.85 -23.43 -13.54
N ASN A 28 -21.17 -23.58 -13.52
CA ASN A 28 -21.83 -24.86 -13.25
C ASN A 28 -21.95 -25.77 -14.48
N ASN A 29 -21.57 -25.32 -15.68
CA ASN A 29 -21.78 -26.06 -16.93
C ASN A 29 -20.49 -26.48 -17.66
N THR A 30 -19.31 -26.30 -17.07
CA THR A 30 -18.04 -26.69 -17.72
C THR A 30 -17.43 -27.94 -17.09
N ASN A 31 -17.80 -29.11 -17.61
CA ASN A 31 -17.02 -30.34 -17.46
C ASN A 31 -15.79 -30.24 -18.38
N TYR A 32 -14.60 -30.11 -17.80
CA TYR A 32 -13.34 -29.96 -18.53
C TYR A 32 -12.69 -31.34 -18.77
N THR A 33 -12.70 -31.78 -20.03
CA THR A 33 -11.88 -32.89 -20.55
C THR A 33 -10.52 -32.35 -20.96
N GLN A 34 -9.43 -32.83 -20.35
CA GLN A 34 -8.06 -32.53 -20.76
C GLN A 34 -7.71 -33.25 -22.08
N SER A 35 -7.18 -32.50 -23.05
CA SER A 35 -6.40 -33.04 -24.17
C SER A 35 -5.23 -32.12 -24.48
N THR A 36 -4.06 -32.73 -24.55
CA THR A 36 -2.72 -32.24 -24.83
C THR A 36 -2.57 -31.53 -26.18
N VAL A 37 -1.77 -30.46 -26.26
CA VAL A 37 -1.10 -30.02 -27.49
C VAL A 37 0.35 -29.64 -27.19
N ALA A 38 1.26 -30.28 -27.90
CA ALA A 38 2.64 -29.87 -28.12
C ALA A 38 2.75 -29.19 -29.50
N SER A 39 3.50 -28.12 -29.64
CA SER A 39 4.55 -27.95 -30.67
C SER A 39 5.08 -26.50 -30.74
N ASP A 40 6.42 -26.43 -30.70
CA ASP A 40 7.34 -25.56 -31.42
C ASP A 40 6.83 -24.33 -32.20
N SER A 41 7.55 -23.21 -32.07
CA SER A 41 8.33 -22.63 -33.18
C SER A 41 9.18 -21.43 -32.75
N LYS A 42 10.47 -21.51 -33.07
CA LYS A 42 11.47 -20.43 -33.07
C LYS A 42 11.12 -19.36 -34.12
N HIS A 43 11.46 -18.10 -33.88
CA HIS A 43 12.22 -17.31 -34.86
C HIS A 43 12.98 -16.13 -34.23
N LYS A 44 14.08 -15.81 -34.91
CA LYS A 44 15.24 -14.99 -34.57
C LYS A 44 15.19 -13.71 -35.41
N LEU A 45 15.55 -12.53 -34.89
CA LEU A 45 16.26 -11.50 -35.68
C LEU A 45 16.85 -10.36 -34.82
N LEU A 46 18.14 -10.11 -35.08
CA LEU A 46 19.00 -9.01 -34.65
C LEU A 46 18.74 -7.74 -35.49
N SER A 47 18.94 -6.54 -34.93
CA SER A 47 20.08 -5.65 -35.28
C SER A 47 19.93 -4.20 -34.76
N THR A 48 20.91 -3.79 -33.96
CA THR A 48 21.67 -2.51 -33.89
C THR A 48 21.35 -1.34 -34.83
N MET A 49 21.33 -0.11 -34.28
CA MET A 49 22.00 1.15 -34.74
C MET A 49 22.13 2.08 -33.51
N GLU A 50 23.31 2.43 -32.98
CA GLU A 50 24.29 3.47 -33.35
C GLU A 50 23.80 4.95 -33.35
N THR A 51 24.17 5.64 -32.25
CA THR A 51 24.67 7.02 -32.06
C THR A 51 24.42 8.14 -33.08
N GLN A 52 24.02 9.32 -32.57
CA GLN A 52 24.69 10.60 -32.88
C GLN A 52 24.45 11.71 -31.83
N ASN A 53 25.52 12.46 -31.58
CA ASN A 53 25.68 13.69 -30.77
C ASN A 53 24.67 14.81 -31.10
N VAL A 54 24.48 15.77 -30.17
CA VAL A 54 24.80 17.21 -30.33
C VAL A 54 24.69 17.94 -28.98
N MET A 55 25.68 18.81 -28.72
CA MET A 55 25.75 19.78 -27.62
C MET A 55 24.79 20.96 -27.81
N SER A 56 24.31 21.57 -26.73
CA SER A 56 24.31 23.03 -26.60
C SER A 56 24.12 23.48 -25.14
N GLU A 57 25.08 24.27 -24.70
CA GLU A 57 25.06 25.11 -23.50
C GLU A 57 23.95 26.15 -23.57
N THR A 58 23.32 26.45 -22.42
CA THR A 58 22.84 27.81 -22.11
C THR A 58 22.88 28.03 -20.60
N GLN A 59 23.82 28.88 -20.18
CA GLN A 59 23.80 29.59 -18.91
C GLN A 59 22.60 30.54 -18.87
N ASN A 60 21.89 30.60 -17.74
CA ASN A 60 21.03 31.73 -17.42
C ASN A 60 21.24 32.17 -15.98
N ASP A 61 21.57 33.45 -15.86
CA ASP A 61 21.76 34.24 -14.65
C ASP A 61 20.50 34.28 -13.79
N ILE A 62 20.64 33.99 -12.49
CA ILE A 62 19.64 34.23 -11.46
C ILE A 62 19.99 35.55 -10.76
N ARG A 63 19.16 36.58 -10.98
CA ARG A 63 19.09 37.77 -10.12
C ARG A 63 18.14 37.49 -8.97
N ASN A 64 18.67 37.48 -7.74
CA ASN A 64 17.89 37.51 -6.51
C ASN A 64 17.72 38.96 -6.04
N GLU A 65 16.47 39.41 -5.89
CA GLU A 65 16.12 40.50 -4.96
C GLU A 65 14.97 40.05 -4.04
N PRO A 66 14.97 40.43 -2.76
CA PRO A 66 14.04 39.91 -1.75
C PRO A 66 12.75 40.75 -1.69
N SER A 67 11.59 40.09 -1.62
CA SER A 67 10.33 40.74 -1.31
C SER A 67 10.12 40.83 0.21
N SER A 68 9.83 42.04 0.65
CA SER A 68 9.55 42.42 2.03
C SER A 68 8.16 41.98 2.48
N LEU A 69 8.10 41.38 3.66
CA LEU A 69 6.91 41.06 4.45
C LEU A 69 6.01 42.30 4.65
N ILE A 70 4.72 42.15 4.33
CA ILE A 70 3.64 43.02 4.81
C ILE A 70 2.74 42.19 5.72
N GLU A 71 2.88 42.40 7.02
CA GLU A 71 1.95 42.00 8.06
C GLU A 71 0.63 42.77 7.89
N THR A 72 -0.50 42.06 7.79
CA THR A 72 -1.83 42.65 7.98
C THR A 72 -2.60 41.89 9.05
N GLN A 73 -2.78 42.58 10.18
CA GLN A 73 -3.66 42.18 11.27
C GLN A 73 -5.11 42.18 10.78
N LYS A 74 -5.84 41.08 11.05
CA LYS A 74 -7.30 41.02 10.91
C LYS A 74 -7.95 41.01 12.29
N GLU A 75 -8.72 42.06 12.55
CA GLU A 75 -9.63 42.20 13.69
C GLU A 75 -10.71 41.10 13.69
N GLN A 76 -10.92 40.51 14.86
CA GLN A 76 -12.03 39.60 15.15
C GLN A 76 -13.28 40.42 15.52
N THR A 77 -14.40 40.13 14.85
CA THR A 77 -15.74 40.59 15.26
C THR A 77 -16.57 39.39 15.77
N PRO A 78 -17.40 39.57 16.81
CA PRO A 78 -18.12 38.47 17.45
C PRO A 78 -19.41 38.10 16.69
N PRO A 79 -19.88 36.84 16.75
CA PRO A 79 -21.08 36.43 16.03
C PRO A 79 -22.37 36.86 16.76
N GLN A 80 -23.26 37.50 16.00
CA GLN A 80 -24.63 37.76 16.40
C GLN A 80 -25.48 36.49 16.30
N GLY A 81 -26.23 36.23 17.38
CA GLY A 81 -27.16 35.12 17.50
C GLY A 81 -28.34 35.22 16.54
N ARG A 82 -28.82 34.06 16.09
CA ARG A 82 -30.10 33.93 15.40
C ARG A 82 -30.94 32.84 16.05
N ASP A 83 -32.15 33.25 16.41
CA ASP A 83 -33.29 32.46 16.87
C ASP A 83 -33.60 31.28 15.94
N VAL A 84 -33.78 30.09 16.52
CA VAL A 84 -34.37 28.92 15.86
C VAL A 84 -35.76 28.68 16.46
N LYS A 85 -36.79 28.95 15.67
CA LYS A 85 -38.18 28.59 15.99
C LYS A 85 -38.45 27.14 15.60
N ASN A 86 -39.03 26.42 16.57
CA ASN A 86 -39.54 25.05 16.49
C ASN A 86 -40.57 24.85 15.36
N GLY A 87 -40.46 23.72 14.64
CA GLY A 87 -41.48 23.22 13.72
C GLY A 87 -41.39 21.70 13.58
N LYS A 88 -42.16 20.98 14.41
CA LYS A 88 -42.34 19.52 14.33
C LYS A 88 -43.12 19.14 13.07
N ARG A 89 -42.60 18.21 12.26
CA ARG A 89 -43.42 17.31 11.41
C ARG A 89 -42.86 15.89 11.46
N PHE A 90 -43.67 15.00 12.03
CA PHE A 90 -43.53 13.55 12.01
C PHE A 90 -43.93 13.03 10.63
N ILE A 91 -43.05 12.31 9.94
CA ILE A 91 -43.40 11.32 8.91
C ILE A 91 -42.51 10.10 9.19
N ILE A 92 -43.12 9.03 9.71
CA ILE A 92 -42.49 7.71 9.80
C ILE A 92 -42.69 7.02 8.44
N SER A 93 -41.61 6.77 7.72
CA SER A 93 -41.58 5.86 6.58
C SER A 93 -41.05 4.51 7.07
N LEU A 94 -41.93 3.51 7.07
CA LEU A 94 -41.63 2.10 7.30
C LEU A 94 -41.40 1.44 5.95
N MET A 95 -40.16 1.09 5.61
CA MET A 95 -39.82 -0.07 4.75
C MET A 95 -38.35 -0.44 4.96
N GLY A 96 -38.11 -1.30 5.94
CA GLY A 96 -36.86 -2.02 6.14
C GLY A 96 -37.17 -3.50 6.29
N PHE A 97 -37.40 -4.19 5.19
CA PHE A 97 -37.39 -5.65 5.18
C PHE A 97 -36.01 -6.10 4.71
N SER A 98 -35.25 -6.74 5.61
CA SER A 98 -33.99 -7.37 5.26
C SER A 98 -34.25 -8.55 4.31
N VAL A 99 -33.32 -8.76 3.37
CA VAL A 99 -33.29 -9.89 2.43
C VAL A 99 -33.40 -11.24 3.17
N ILE A 100 -32.96 -11.29 4.43
CA ILE A 100 -33.02 -12.46 5.31
C ILE A 100 -34.48 -12.85 5.66
N THR A 101 -35.40 -11.89 5.74
CA THR A 101 -36.81 -12.17 6.05
C THR A 101 -37.56 -12.76 4.87
N ILE A 102 -37.20 -12.37 3.63
CA ILE A 102 -37.79 -12.92 2.41
C ILE A 102 -37.34 -14.38 2.19
N LEU A 103 -36.07 -14.69 2.45
CA LEU A 103 -35.54 -16.04 2.31
C LEU A 103 -36.12 -17.03 3.34
N ASN A 104 -36.45 -16.57 4.55
CA ASN A 104 -37.10 -17.40 5.57
C ASN A 104 -38.58 -17.72 5.24
N TRP A 105 -39.22 -16.98 4.32
CA TRP A 105 -40.62 -17.22 3.94
C TRP A 105 -40.75 -18.19 2.75
N LEU A 106 -39.75 -18.25 1.87
CA LEU A 106 -39.82 -19.05 0.64
C LEU A 106 -39.32 -20.49 0.79
N VAL A 107 -38.50 -20.80 1.80
CA VAL A 107 -37.97 -22.16 1.99
C VAL A 107 -38.10 -22.59 3.46
N PRO A 108 -38.99 -23.53 3.79
CA PRO A 108 -39.11 -24.02 5.16
C PRO A 108 -37.80 -24.63 5.67
N ARG A 109 -37.38 -24.26 6.89
CA ARG A 109 -36.11 -24.68 7.53
C ARG A 109 -35.84 -26.20 7.55
N HIS A 110 -36.87 -27.03 7.39
CA HIS A 110 -36.76 -28.49 7.37
C HIS A 110 -36.36 -29.07 6.00
N GLN A 111 -36.29 -28.25 4.95
CA GLN A 111 -35.81 -28.66 3.61
C GLN A 111 -34.36 -28.24 3.33
N TRP A 112 -33.68 -27.62 4.29
CA TRP A 112 -32.26 -27.32 4.16
C TRP A 112 -31.45 -28.60 4.39
N PRO A 113 -30.68 -29.09 3.39
CA PRO A 113 -29.84 -30.25 3.60
C PRO A 113 -28.69 -29.87 4.54
N TRP A 114 -28.82 -30.17 5.83
CA TRP A 114 -27.78 -29.96 6.85
C TRP A 114 -26.43 -30.56 6.47
N LYS A 115 -26.40 -31.59 5.61
CA LYS A 115 -25.18 -32.21 5.08
C LYS A 115 -24.40 -31.34 4.08
N PHE A 116 -25.01 -30.29 3.53
CA PHE A 116 -24.36 -29.38 2.59
C PHE A 116 -23.49 -28.36 3.35
N PHE A 117 -24.01 -27.79 4.45
CA PHE A 117 -23.28 -26.82 5.28
C PHE A 117 -22.14 -27.45 6.10
N GLN A 118 -22.26 -28.72 6.48
CA GLN A 118 -21.21 -29.40 7.26
C GLN A 118 -19.96 -29.73 6.41
N ARG A 119 -20.11 -29.84 5.08
CA ARG A 119 -19.02 -30.24 4.19
C ARG A 119 -18.11 -29.09 3.75
N GLU A 120 -18.62 -27.85 3.80
CA GLU A 120 -17.80 -26.65 3.54
C GLU A 120 -17.05 -26.16 4.78
N MET A 121 -17.54 -26.44 5.99
CA MET A 121 -16.84 -26.06 7.24
C MET A 121 -15.79 -27.08 7.71
N GLU A 122 -15.73 -28.27 7.10
CA GLU A 122 -14.78 -29.33 7.45
C GLU A 122 -13.66 -29.52 6.40
N GLN A 123 -13.57 -28.66 5.37
CA GLN A 123 -12.38 -28.66 4.54
C GLN A 123 -11.25 -28.03 5.37
N PRO A 124 -10.14 -28.75 5.63
CA PRO A 124 -8.98 -28.12 6.25
C PRO A 124 -8.59 -26.96 5.33
N HIS A 125 -8.69 -25.73 5.83
CA HIS A 125 -8.19 -24.57 5.11
C HIS A 125 -6.75 -24.88 4.72
N GLU A 126 -6.52 -25.01 3.42
CA GLU A 126 -5.20 -25.07 2.84
C GLU A 126 -4.41 -23.93 3.48
N LEU A 127 -3.35 -24.25 4.21
CA LEU A 127 -2.54 -23.27 4.93
C LEU A 127 -2.25 -22.13 3.97
N SER A 128 -2.52 -20.88 4.39
CA SER A 128 -2.19 -19.72 3.56
C SER A 128 -0.72 -19.82 3.16
N LEU A 129 -0.40 -19.40 1.93
CA LEU A 129 0.96 -19.39 1.38
C LEU A 129 2.02 -18.98 2.42
N PRO A 130 1.82 -17.92 3.25
CA PRO A 130 2.76 -17.55 4.31
C PRO A 130 3.08 -18.68 5.29
N ALA A 131 2.11 -19.46 5.75
CA ALA A 131 2.33 -20.53 6.72
C ALA A 131 3.05 -21.74 6.10
N GLN A 132 2.84 -22.03 4.82
CA GLN A 132 3.58 -23.07 4.10
C GLN A 132 5.04 -22.66 3.86
N LEU A 133 5.27 -21.38 3.51
CA LEU A 133 6.61 -20.83 3.29
C LEU A 133 7.43 -20.87 4.59
N VAL A 134 6.86 -20.45 5.73
CA VAL A 134 7.57 -20.46 7.03
C VAL A 134 8.01 -21.87 7.44
N GLN A 135 7.16 -22.88 7.24
CA GLN A 135 7.52 -24.26 7.58
C GLN A 135 8.57 -24.85 6.63
N TYR A 136 8.56 -24.45 5.35
CA TYR A 136 9.52 -24.90 4.34
C TYR A 136 10.91 -24.24 4.50
N TYR A 137 10.97 -22.96 4.92
CA TYR A 137 12.22 -22.19 4.94
C TYR A 137 13.09 -22.34 6.18
N ASN A 138 12.53 -22.81 7.31
CA ASN A 138 13.33 -23.18 8.48
C ASN A 138 14.34 -24.32 8.20
N LEU A 139 14.28 -24.99 7.03
CA LEU A 139 15.09 -26.16 6.71
C LEU A 139 16.22 -25.94 5.69
N ARG A 140 16.38 -24.74 5.12
CA ARG A 140 17.49 -24.46 4.19
C ARG A 140 18.30 -23.24 4.63
N ALA A 141 19.41 -23.50 5.31
CA ALA A 141 20.52 -22.55 5.32
C ALA A 141 20.99 -22.38 3.88
N ILE A 142 20.62 -21.27 3.24
CA ILE A 142 21.18 -20.91 1.95
C ILE A 142 22.70 -20.77 2.14
N SER A 143 23.46 -21.34 1.22
CA SER A 143 24.91 -21.17 1.15
C SER A 143 25.23 -19.68 1.23
N ALA A 144 26.19 -19.29 2.08
CA ALA A 144 26.66 -17.91 2.24
C ALA A 144 27.22 -17.24 0.95
N ALA A 145 27.06 -17.88 -0.21
CA ALA A 145 27.54 -17.47 -1.51
C ALA A 145 26.45 -16.83 -2.43
N THR A 146 25.16 -16.92 -2.12
CA THR A 146 24.17 -16.16 -2.89
C THR A 146 24.23 -14.68 -2.48
N PRO A 147 24.25 -13.72 -3.43
CA PRO A 147 24.06 -12.31 -3.10
C PRO A 147 22.79 -12.12 -2.27
N ARG A 148 22.68 -11.02 -1.52
CA ARG A 148 21.44 -10.64 -0.81
C ARG A 148 20.56 -9.81 -1.73
N PRO A 149 19.21 -9.92 -1.64
CA PRO A 149 18.35 -9.07 -2.45
C PRO A 149 18.40 -7.65 -1.87
N ILE A 150 18.15 -6.67 -2.73
CA ILE A 150 18.17 -5.26 -2.34
C ILE A 150 16.75 -4.83 -2.01
N MET A 151 16.53 -4.38 -0.78
CA MET A 151 15.32 -3.65 -0.39
C MET A 151 15.57 -2.15 -0.56
N SER A 152 14.84 -1.51 -1.46
CA SER A 152 14.92 -0.05 -1.65
C SER A 152 13.88 0.68 -0.82
N THR A 153 14.17 1.90 -0.41
CA THR A 153 13.15 2.86 0.06
C THR A 153 13.40 4.20 -0.62
N PHE A 154 12.46 5.13 -0.49
CA PHE A 154 12.64 6.50 -0.97
C PHE A 154 12.54 7.47 0.20
N PHE A 155 13.52 8.35 0.33
CA PHE A 155 13.53 9.34 1.38
C PHE A 155 14.21 10.63 0.91
N THR A 156 13.48 11.73 1.02
CA THR A 156 14.01 13.10 0.89
C THR A 156 13.60 13.88 2.13
N PRO A 157 14.53 14.46 2.89
CA PRO A 157 14.22 15.20 4.11
C PRO A 157 13.26 16.37 3.81
N VAL A 158 12.31 16.59 4.72
CA VAL A 158 11.40 17.75 4.69
C VAL A 158 11.92 18.73 5.73
N GLU A 159 12.29 19.94 5.30
CA GLU A 159 12.73 20.99 6.21
C GLU A 159 11.62 21.27 7.25
N GLY A 160 12.00 21.26 8.54
CA GLY A 160 11.04 21.43 9.65
C GLY A 160 10.23 20.18 10.00
N GLY A 161 10.43 19.07 9.28
CA GLY A 161 9.74 17.80 9.48
C GLY A 161 8.34 17.75 8.86
N CYS A 162 7.70 16.60 8.96
CA CYS A 162 6.35 16.38 8.46
C CYS A 162 5.62 15.31 9.27
N CYS A 163 4.29 15.29 9.16
CA CYS A 163 3.44 14.22 9.71
C CYS A 163 3.57 13.98 11.23
N GLY A 164 3.99 15.00 11.98
CA GLY A 164 4.17 14.93 13.44
C GLY A 164 5.54 14.43 13.88
N MET A 165 6.51 14.32 12.95
CA MET A 165 7.90 13.99 13.23
C MET A 165 8.83 15.11 12.76
N SER A 166 9.90 15.34 13.50
CA SER A 166 11.02 16.18 13.06
C SER A 166 11.79 15.51 11.91
N GLU A 167 12.61 16.31 11.20
CA GLU A 167 13.56 15.78 10.22
C GLU A 167 14.49 14.71 10.82
N GLN A 168 14.99 14.95 12.04
CA GLN A 168 15.83 13.98 12.75
C GLN A 168 15.05 12.71 13.12
N GLY A 169 13.78 12.84 13.48
CA GLY A 169 12.88 11.70 13.73
C GLY A 169 12.75 10.80 12.49
N HIS A 170 12.59 11.42 11.31
CA HIS A 170 12.54 10.69 10.05
C HIS A 170 13.87 10.01 9.70
N LEU A 171 14.99 10.71 9.83
CA LEU A 171 16.33 10.14 9.63
C LEU A 171 16.60 8.95 10.55
N ASN A 172 16.19 9.05 11.82
CA ASN A 172 16.30 7.95 12.77
C ASN A 172 15.44 6.75 12.34
N LEU A 173 14.26 6.99 11.76
CA LEU A 173 13.37 5.93 11.30
C LEU A 173 13.93 5.22 10.07
N VAL A 174 14.49 5.96 9.10
CA VAL A 174 15.20 5.38 7.95
C VAL A 174 16.35 4.49 8.43
N LYS A 175 17.13 4.94 9.42
CA LYS A 175 18.20 4.13 9.99
C LYS A 175 17.68 2.84 10.65
N ALA A 176 16.61 2.94 11.44
CA ALA A 176 15.98 1.77 12.05
C ALA A 176 15.45 0.78 10.99
N TRP A 177 14.88 1.30 9.91
CA TRP A 177 14.46 0.52 8.75
C TRP A 177 15.64 -0.22 8.11
N GLU A 178 16.78 0.46 7.86
CA GLU A 178 17.97 -0.17 7.28
C GLU A 178 18.48 -1.32 8.16
N GLU A 179 18.64 -1.06 9.46
CA GLU A 179 19.11 -2.06 10.43
C GLU A 179 18.16 -3.27 10.50
N ALA A 180 16.84 -3.03 10.47
CA ALA A 180 15.85 -4.10 10.47
C ALA A 180 15.97 -4.97 9.23
N TRP A 181 15.88 -4.40 8.02
CA TRP A 181 15.98 -5.17 6.77
C TRP A 181 17.32 -5.90 6.62
N GLN A 182 18.43 -5.26 6.97
CA GLN A 182 19.76 -5.90 6.92
C GLN A 182 19.86 -7.11 7.87
N SER A 183 19.26 -7.02 9.06
CA SER A 183 19.22 -8.14 10.00
C SER A 183 18.34 -9.31 9.53
N TRP A 184 17.51 -9.10 8.50
CA TRP A 184 16.64 -10.08 7.86
C TRP A 184 17.17 -10.58 6.51
N GLY A 185 18.47 -10.38 6.24
CA GLY A 185 19.14 -10.96 5.07
C GLY A 185 19.08 -10.11 3.80
N TRP A 186 18.74 -8.82 3.92
CA TRP A 186 18.69 -7.88 2.80
C TRP A 186 19.94 -6.99 2.73
N ASP A 187 20.27 -6.53 1.53
CA ASP A 187 21.02 -5.28 1.37
C ASP A 187 20.01 -4.13 1.24
N THR A 188 20.36 -2.93 1.69
CA THR A 188 19.45 -1.79 1.70
C THR A 188 19.94 -0.66 0.80
N ARG A 189 18.99 0.07 0.22
CA ARG A 189 19.28 1.25 -0.61
C ARG A 189 18.24 2.34 -0.38
N VAL A 190 18.70 3.52 0.00
CA VAL A 190 17.86 4.71 0.14
C VAL A 190 17.96 5.53 -1.14
N LEU A 191 16.86 5.63 -1.87
CA LEU A 191 16.72 6.45 -3.07
C LEU A 191 16.32 7.88 -2.69
N THR A 192 16.77 8.84 -3.47
CA THR A 192 16.52 10.27 -3.22
C THR A 192 15.89 10.98 -4.43
N GLU A 193 15.57 12.27 -4.28
CA GLU A 193 15.11 13.10 -5.39
C GLU A 193 16.12 13.12 -6.55
N GLU A 194 17.42 13.11 -6.26
CA GLU A 194 18.47 13.03 -7.29
C GLU A 194 18.37 11.75 -8.13
N ASP A 195 17.93 10.64 -7.55
CA ASP A 195 17.67 9.41 -8.31
C ASP A 195 16.42 9.52 -9.17
N ALA A 196 15.36 10.15 -8.66
CA ALA A 196 14.15 10.42 -9.43
C ALA A 196 14.42 11.33 -10.62
N ARG A 197 15.24 12.37 -10.45
CA ARG A 197 15.59 13.36 -11.49
C ARG A 197 16.35 12.77 -12.69
N LYS A 198 16.97 11.59 -12.53
CA LYS A 198 17.62 10.88 -13.62
C LYS A 198 16.61 10.28 -14.61
N HIS A 199 15.35 10.10 -14.19
CA HIS A 199 14.31 9.55 -15.05
C HIS A 199 13.95 10.51 -16.21
N PRO A 200 13.92 10.06 -17.48
CA PRO A 200 13.62 10.92 -18.63
C PRO A 200 12.26 11.65 -18.54
N ARG A 201 11.31 11.07 -17.79
CA ARG A 201 9.95 11.60 -17.59
C ARG A 201 9.77 12.43 -16.30
N PHE A 202 10.84 12.76 -15.59
CA PHE A 202 10.75 13.53 -14.33
C PHE A 202 10.01 14.86 -14.52
N GLU A 203 10.40 15.65 -15.52
CA GLU A 203 9.79 16.97 -15.77
C GLU A 203 8.33 16.87 -16.22
N GLU A 204 7.97 15.84 -17.00
CA GLU A 204 6.58 15.59 -17.40
C GLU A 204 5.69 15.29 -16.19
N MET A 205 6.16 14.42 -15.29
CA MET A 205 5.46 14.12 -14.04
C MET A 205 5.33 15.39 -13.18
N GLN A 206 6.39 16.17 -13.02
CA GLN A 206 6.33 17.43 -12.25
C GLN A 206 5.30 18.39 -12.83
N GLN A 207 5.30 18.59 -14.13
CA GLN A 207 4.33 19.46 -14.79
C GLN A 207 2.89 18.99 -14.52
N LYS A 208 2.61 17.69 -14.62
CA LYS A 208 1.27 17.12 -14.38
C LYS A 208 0.82 17.29 -12.94
N LEU A 209 1.70 17.05 -11.97
CA LEU A 209 1.39 17.23 -10.56
C LEU A 209 1.14 18.71 -10.23
N SER A 210 1.95 19.63 -10.75
CA SER A 210 1.75 21.06 -10.58
C SER A 210 0.45 21.57 -11.22
N LEU A 211 0.11 21.10 -12.43
CA LEU A 211 -1.15 21.46 -13.08
C LEU A 211 -2.38 20.94 -12.34
N SER A 212 -2.23 19.85 -11.58
CA SER A 212 -3.31 19.22 -10.82
C SER A 212 -3.35 19.65 -9.35
N ASP A 213 -2.63 20.73 -8.99
CA ASP A 213 -2.57 21.32 -7.63
C ASP A 213 -2.23 20.29 -6.53
N VAL A 214 -1.33 19.35 -6.85
CA VAL A 214 -0.85 18.36 -5.89
C VAL A 214 0.10 19.04 -4.90
N ASN A 215 -0.09 18.80 -3.60
CA ASN A 215 0.81 19.38 -2.59
C ASN A 215 2.23 18.78 -2.68
N GLU A 216 3.23 19.54 -2.23
CA GLU A 216 4.65 19.17 -2.31
C GLU A 216 4.96 17.83 -1.62
N TYR A 217 4.31 17.52 -0.50
CA TYR A 217 4.48 16.24 0.18
C TYR A 217 4.10 15.08 -0.74
N ASN A 218 2.96 15.18 -1.43
CA ASN A 218 2.49 14.15 -2.36
C ASN A 218 3.35 14.09 -3.63
N HIS A 219 4.01 15.18 -4.06
CA HIS A 219 4.98 15.10 -5.18
C HIS A 219 6.08 14.07 -4.88
N ARG A 220 6.60 14.06 -3.65
CA ARG A 220 7.65 13.14 -3.21
C ARG A 220 7.20 11.68 -3.29
N CYS A 221 5.93 11.41 -3.01
CA CYS A 221 5.35 10.08 -3.17
C CYS A 221 5.34 9.61 -4.64
N PHE A 222 5.33 10.50 -5.63
CA PHE A 222 5.49 10.12 -7.04
C PHE A 222 6.96 10.01 -7.46
N TRP A 223 7.87 10.72 -6.79
CA TRP A 223 9.31 10.64 -7.07
C TRP A 223 9.90 9.25 -6.81
N ARG A 224 9.37 8.49 -5.84
CA ARG A 224 9.81 7.10 -5.64
C ARG A 224 9.54 6.21 -6.85
N TRP A 225 8.44 6.44 -7.57
CA TRP A 225 8.12 5.70 -8.79
C TRP A 225 9.11 6.00 -9.90
N LEU A 226 9.43 7.28 -10.10
CA LEU A 226 10.48 7.72 -11.03
C LEU A 226 11.85 7.15 -10.65
N ALA A 227 12.20 7.18 -9.36
CA ALA A 227 13.46 6.64 -8.88
C ALA A 227 13.55 5.14 -9.09
N MET A 228 12.49 4.38 -8.82
CA MET A 228 12.46 2.92 -9.03
C MET A 228 12.47 2.55 -10.51
N ALA A 229 11.78 3.30 -11.37
CA ALA A 229 11.70 3.05 -12.81
C ALA A 229 12.96 3.49 -13.59
N ASN A 230 13.83 4.31 -12.99
CA ASN A 230 15.00 4.88 -13.68
C ASN A 230 15.91 3.83 -14.33
N ASP A 231 16.35 4.11 -15.56
CA ASP A 231 17.09 3.20 -16.44
C ASP A 231 18.44 2.72 -15.88
N ASP A 232 19.08 3.54 -15.04
CA ASP A 232 20.33 3.19 -14.35
C ASP A 232 20.13 2.13 -13.26
N ASN A 233 18.87 1.89 -12.83
CA ASN A 233 18.54 0.74 -12.01
C ASN A 233 18.50 -0.52 -12.87
N VAL A 234 19.69 -1.07 -13.12
CA VAL A 234 19.89 -2.38 -13.76
C VAL A 234 19.08 -3.49 -13.07
N MET A 235 18.60 -3.26 -11.85
CA MET A 235 17.88 -4.21 -11.00
C MET A 235 16.63 -3.59 -10.38
N ALA A 236 15.66 -3.18 -11.19
CA ALA A 236 14.29 -3.11 -10.70
C ALA A 236 13.95 -4.31 -9.81
N GLY A 237 13.27 -4.06 -8.70
CA GLY A 237 13.13 -5.03 -7.63
C GLY A 237 12.23 -4.51 -6.52
N TRP A 238 12.66 -4.73 -5.27
CA TRP A 238 11.87 -4.42 -4.09
C TRP A 238 11.95 -2.95 -3.68
N MET A 239 10.80 -2.41 -3.32
CA MET A 239 10.64 -1.13 -2.64
C MET A 239 9.72 -1.31 -1.43
N SER A 240 10.07 -0.70 -0.30
CA SER A 240 9.14 -0.48 0.79
C SER A 240 9.12 0.98 1.23
N ASP A 241 8.03 1.40 1.88
CA ASP A 241 8.09 2.62 2.68
C ASP A 241 9.17 2.47 3.76
N TYR A 242 9.82 3.57 4.15
CA TYR A 242 10.83 3.56 5.22
C TYR A 242 10.21 3.35 6.61
N ASP A 243 8.88 3.18 6.67
CA ASP A 243 8.15 2.75 7.85
C ASP A 243 7.51 1.37 7.75
N ALA A 244 7.94 0.57 6.78
CA ALA A 244 7.63 -0.84 6.67
C ALA A 244 8.77 -1.71 7.22
N PHE A 245 8.48 -2.54 8.21
CA PHE A 245 9.46 -3.39 8.89
C PHE A 245 9.24 -4.87 8.56
N PRO A 246 10.31 -5.66 8.34
CA PRO A 246 10.18 -7.06 7.95
C PRO A 246 9.55 -7.89 9.07
N LEU A 247 8.53 -8.66 8.72
CA LEU A 247 8.02 -9.78 9.52
C LEU A 247 8.45 -11.05 8.82
N LEU A 248 7.60 -11.78 8.10
CA LEU A 248 8.01 -13.02 7.43
C LEU A 248 8.86 -12.84 6.17
N LEU A 249 9.09 -11.61 5.70
CA LEU A 249 9.83 -11.33 4.48
C LEU A 249 11.37 -11.31 4.71
N THR A 250 11.97 -12.49 4.82
CA THR A 250 13.44 -12.62 4.80
C THR A 250 14.00 -12.39 3.39
N GLY A 251 15.32 -12.19 3.27
CA GLY A 251 15.98 -12.07 1.97
C GLY A 251 15.78 -13.32 1.11
N GLU A 252 15.75 -14.50 1.71
CA GLU A 252 15.49 -15.76 1.01
C GLU A 252 14.08 -15.81 0.42
N VAL A 253 13.06 -15.45 1.21
CA VAL A 253 11.67 -15.33 0.74
C VAL A 253 11.58 -14.27 -0.35
N GLY A 254 12.27 -13.14 -0.17
CA GLY A 254 12.38 -12.08 -1.16
C GLY A 254 12.88 -12.59 -2.51
N TYR A 255 13.97 -13.37 -2.52
CA TYR A 255 14.53 -13.95 -3.75
C TYR A 255 13.60 -14.90 -4.47
N GLU A 256 12.89 -15.75 -3.74
CA GLU A 256 11.92 -16.64 -4.36
C GLU A 256 10.79 -15.84 -4.99
N LEU A 257 10.24 -14.87 -4.27
CA LEU A 257 9.17 -14.02 -4.78
C LEU A 257 9.62 -13.20 -6.02
N MET A 258 10.92 -12.91 -6.19
CA MET A 258 11.46 -12.29 -7.41
C MET A 258 11.40 -13.20 -8.65
N SER A 259 11.26 -14.52 -8.50
CA SER A 259 11.28 -15.45 -9.64
C SER A 259 10.09 -15.33 -10.57
N VAL A 260 9.04 -14.64 -10.13
CA VAL A 260 7.84 -14.34 -10.91
C VAL A 260 8.01 -12.93 -11.48
N GLU A 261 8.03 -12.78 -12.81
CA GLU A 261 8.07 -11.46 -13.45
C GLU A 261 6.74 -10.70 -13.27
N GLY A 262 6.77 -9.37 -13.36
CA GLY A 262 5.58 -8.52 -13.25
C GLY A 262 5.49 -7.69 -11.96
N PHE A 263 4.44 -6.88 -11.89
CA PHE A 263 4.16 -5.99 -10.78
C PHE A 263 3.44 -6.72 -9.64
N LYS A 264 3.90 -6.50 -8.41
CA LYS A 264 3.35 -7.12 -7.19
C LYS A 264 3.21 -6.09 -6.09
N SER A 265 2.04 -6.05 -5.46
CA SER A 265 1.78 -5.28 -4.26
C SER A 265 1.19 -6.15 -3.16
N TRP A 266 1.72 -6.00 -1.94
CA TRP A 266 1.29 -6.73 -0.74
C TRP A 266 0.56 -5.84 0.28
N ALA A 267 0.19 -4.64 -0.15
CA ALA A 267 -0.66 -3.72 0.60
C ALA A 267 -1.73 -3.09 -0.33
N LEU A 268 -2.18 -3.86 -1.34
CA LEU A 268 -3.13 -3.40 -2.37
C LEU A 268 -2.64 -2.09 -3.02
N HIS A 269 -3.45 -1.03 -2.95
CA HIS A 269 -3.13 0.28 -3.51
C HIS A 269 -2.24 1.13 -2.60
N VAL A 270 -1.92 0.68 -1.38
CA VAL A 270 -0.95 1.37 -0.51
C VAL A 270 0.44 0.89 -0.92
N PRO A 271 1.31 1.74 -1.49
CA PRO A 271 2.58 1.35 -2.08
C PRO A 271 3.69 1.13 -1.05
N THR A 272 3.35 0.46 0.05
CA THR A 272 4.22 0.22 1.20
C THR A 272 5.15 -0.96 1.02
N LEU A 273 4.76 -1.96 0.23
CA LEU A 273 5.62 -3.08 -0.16
C LEU A 273 5.30 -3.49 -1.59
N ILE A 274 6.22 -3.17 -2.50
CA ILE A 274 6.09 -3.44 -3.92
C ILE A 274 7.34 -4.16 -4.41
N HIS A 275 7.13 -5.08 -5.34
CA HIS A 275 8.18 -5.63 -6.19
C HIS A 275 7.73 -5.52 -7.64
N ALA A 276 8.61 -5.07 -8.51
CA ALA A 276 8.41 -5.21 -9.94
C ALA A 276 9.76 -5.30 -10.67
N ASP A 277 9.78 -5.96 -11.82
CA ASP A 277 10.90 -5.80 -12.75
C ASP A 277 10.84 -4.43 -13.44
N ARG A 278 11.87 -4.13 -14.25
CA ARG A 278 12.08 -2.78 -14.78
C ARG A 278 10.96 -2.37 -15.71
N MET A 279 10.51 -3.30 -16.55
CA MET A 279 9.45 -3.01 -17.51
C MET A 279 8.12 -2.78 -16.80
N SER A 280 7.86 -3.50 -15.70
CA SER A 280 6.63 -3.34 -14.94
C SER A 280 6.61 -2.08 -14.07
N TRP A 281 7.76 -1.64 -13.52
CA TRP A 281 7.88 -0.30 -12.91
C TRP A 281 7.63 0.82 -13.92
N GLU A 282 8.30 0.78 -15.07
CA GLU A 282 8.14 1.78 -16.14
C GLU A 282 6.70 1.81 -16.65
N ARG A 283 6.12 0.63 -16.88
CA ARG A 283 4.71 0.52 -17.29
C ARG A 283 3.79 1.16 -16.26
N MET A 284 3.93 0.85 -14.98
CA MET A 284 3.07 1.44 -13.96
C MET A 284 3.22 2.97 -13.91
N LEU A 285 4.46 3.46 -13.93
CA LEU A 285 4.75 4.89 -14.01
C LEU A 285 4.10 5.55 -15.24
N ASP A 286 4.17 4.91 -16.40
CA ASP A 286 3.58 5.41 -17.64
C ASP A 286 2.06 5.61 -17.50
N TYR A 287 1.37 4.64 -16.90
CA TYR A 287 -0.06 4.73 -16.63
C TYR A 287 -0.38 5.80 -15.60
N MET A 288 0.41 5.93 -14.53
CA MET A 288 0.23 7.00 -13.54
C MET A 288 0.33 8.37 -14.23
N ILE A 289 1.38 8.61 -15.02
CA ILE A 289 1.55 9.86 -15.76
C ILE A 289 0.38 10.07 -16.73
N LYS A 290 -0.07 9.03 -17.43
CA LYS A 290 -1.19 9.11 -18.38
C LYS A 290 -2.48 9.60 -17.71
N VAL A 291 -2.83 9.08 -16.53
CA VAL A 291 -4.12 9.39 -15.87
C VAL A 291 -4.09 10.65 -15.01
N ILE A 292 -2.93 11.05 -14.48
CA ILE A 292 -2.82 12.28 -13.69
C ILE A 292 -3.20 13.48 -14.56
N SER A 293 -4.29 14.12 -14.15
CA SER A 293 -4.84 15.32 -14.76
C SER A 293 -5.71 16.07 -13.74
N PRO A 294 -5.98 17.36 -13.95
CA PRO A 294 -6.86 18.13 -13.07
C PRO A 294 -8.30 17.59 -12.99
N ASP A 295 -8.74 16.83 -14.01
CA ASP A 295 -10.08 16.27 -14.12
C ASP A 295 -10.16 14.81 -13.61
N LEU A 296 -9.08 14.27 -13.03
CA LEU A 296 -9.07 12.91 -12.50
C LEU A 296 -10.07 12.77 -11.35
N ASP A 297 -11.05 11.89 -11.49
CA ASP A 297 -12.14 11.67 -10.53
C ASP A 297 -11.67 10.82 -9.33
N VAL A 298 -10.83 11.42 -8.49
CA VAL A 298 -10.35 10.85 -7.22
C VAL A 298 -10.49 11.87 -6.10
N GLU A 299 -10.61 11.41 -4.85
CA GLU A 299 -10.72 12.30 -3.68
C GLU A 299 -9.49 13.20 -3.52
N MET A 300 -8.31 12.64 -3.77
CA MET A 300 -7.03 13.34 -3.73
C MET A 300 -6.04 12.66 -4.67
N ILE A 301 -5.24 13.46 -5.37
CA ILE A 301 -4.12 12.93 -6.16
C ILE A 301 -2.97 12.63 -5.21
N THR A 302 -2.90 11.37 -4.80
CA THR A 302 -1.76 10.72 -4.16
C THR A 302 -1.39 9.52 -5.00
N ASP A 303 -0.17 9.00 -4.86
CA ASP A 303 0.19 7.80 -5.58
C ASP A 303 -0.63 6.57 -5.14
N MET A 304 -1.09 6.50 -3.89
CA MET A 304 -2.00 5.46 -3.43
C MET A 304 -3.35 5.49 -4.17
N PHE A 305 -3.96 6.67 -4.27
CA PHE A 305 -5.25 6.84 -4.95
C PHE A 305 -5.13 6.68 -6.46
N VAL A 306 -4.03 7.14 -7.06
CA VAL A 306 -3.76 6.93 -8.48
C VAL A 306 -3.53 5.43 -8.74
N LEU A 307 -2.77 4.74 -7.90
CA LEU A 307 -2.56 3.30 -8.04
C LEU A 307 -3.87 2.51 -7.89
N ASN A 308 -4.74 2.89 -6.94
CA ASN A 308 -6.08 2.29 -6.82
C ASN A 308 -6.93 2.55 -8.08
N TYR A 309 -6.93 3.79 -8.57
CA TYR A 309 -7.64 4.16 -9.78
C TYR A 309 -7.18 3.31 -10.98
N LEU A 310 -5.86 3.07 -11.11
CA LEU A 310 -5.34 2.23 -12.17
C LEU A 310 -5.87 0.79 -12.06
N HIS A 311 -5.79 0.18 -10.88
CA HIS A 311 -6.30 -1.17 -10.64
C HIS A 311 -7.81 -1.30 -10.96
N GLU A 312 -8.61 -0.30 -10.63
CA GLU A 312 -10.06 -0.32 -10.87
C GLU A 312 -10.46 -0.08 -12.33
N ASN A 313 -9.64 0.62 -13.12
CA ASN A 313 -10.02 1.11 -14.45
C ASN A 313 -9.24 0.49 -15.62
N PHE A 314 -8.20 -0.29 -15.35
CA PHE A 314 -7.42 -0.99 -16.38
C PHE A 314 -7.33 -2.49 -16.06
N PRO A 315 -7.37 -3.38 -17.06
CA PRO A 315 -7.17 -4.81 -16.84
C PRO A 315 -5.82 -5.12 -16.18
N GLU A 316 -5.79 -6.11 -15.28
CA GLU A 316 -4.55 -6.51 -14.60
C GLU A 316 -3.48 -6.99 -15.58
N GLU A 317 -3.86 -7.61 -16.69
CA GLU A 317 -2.92 -8.02 -17.74
C GLU A 317 -2.30 -6.82 -18.47
N GLU A 318 -3.05 -5.73 -18.60
CA GLU A 318 -2.57 -4.49 -19.20
C GLU A 318 -1.57 -3.78 -18.28
N LEU A 319 -1.80 -3.82 -16.96
CA LEU A 319 -0.88 -3.27 -15.95
C LEU A 319 0.22 -4.25 -15.53
N ASP A 320 0.11 -5.51 -15.95
CA ASP A 320 0.98 -6.62 -15.58
C ASP A 320 1.07 -6.87 -14.07
N ILE A 321 -0.08 -6.74 -13.40
CA ILE A 321 -0.23 -7.06 -11.97
C ILE A 321 -0.31 -8.58 -11.83
N LYS A 322 0.57 -9.16 -11.02
CA LYS A 322 0.57 -10.60 -10.68
C LYS A 322 0.14 -10.87 -9.25
N THR A 323 0.31 -9.90 -8.38
CA THR A 323 -0.05 -10.02 -6.96
C THR A 323 -0.66 -8.72 -6.50
N TRP A 324 -1.83 -8.83 -5.89
CA TRP A 324 -2.61 -7.72 -5.36
C TRP A 324 -3.29 -8.17 -4.07
N GLU A 325 -2.50 -8.27 -3.00
CA GLU A 325 -2.92 -8.93 -1.76
C GLU A 325 -2.71 -8.03 -0.54
N VAL A 326 -3.34 -8.40 0.58
CA VAL A 326 -3.08 -7.82 1.90
C VAL A 326 -2.22 -8.80 2.68
N GLN A 327 -0.90 -8.65 2.57
CA GLN A 327 0.07 -9.37 3.43
C GLN A 327 0.92 -8.38 4.24
N THR A 328 0.39 -7.17 4.42
CA THR A 328 0.96 -6.13 5.26
C THR A 328 0.09 -5.97 6.50
N TYR A 329 0.73 -5.99 7.67
CA TYR A 329 0.04 -5.73 8.93
C TYR A 329 -0.18 -4.22 9.09
N HIS A 330 -1.45 -3.79 9.05
CA HIS A 330 -1.89 -2.40 9.16
C HIS A 330 -2.28 -1.97 10.60
N GLY A 331 -1.78 -2.66 11.63
CA GLY A 331 -1.98 -2.25 13.03
C GLY A 331 -0.85 -1.38 13.59
N ALA A 332 0.08 -0.94 12.75
CA ALA A 332 1.43 -0.52 13.13
C ALA A 332 2.17 -1.63 13.88
N TYR A 333 2.05 -1.67 15.21
CA TYR A 333 2.86 -2.55 16.04
C TYR A 333 2.11 -3.87 16.29
N ILE A 334 2.82 -4.99 16.12
CA ILE A 334 2.27 -6.36 16.27
C ILE A 334 2.06 -6.74 17.75
N TYR A 335 1.31 -5.94 18.49
CA TYR A 335 1.04 -6.15 19.91
C TYR A 335 -0.45 -6.37 20.17
N LYS A 336 -0.74 -7.10 21.25
CA LYS A 336 -2.08 -7.30 21.80
C LYS A 336 -2.12 -7.04 23.30
N HIS A 337 -3.32 -6.73 23.79
CA HIS A 337 -3.57 -6.68 25.22
C HIS A 337 -3.51 -8.08 25.83
N VAL A 338 -2.89 -8.17 27.00
CA VAL A 338 -2.87 -9.39 27.82
C VAL A 338 -3.69 -9.12 29.08
N GLU A 339 -4.66 -9.99 29.35
CA GLU A 339 -5.51 -9.86 30.53
C GLU A 339 -4.67 -9.87 31.81
N GLY A 340 -4.85 -8.86 32.66
CA GLY A 340 -4.11 -8.71 33.91
C GLY A 340 -2.68 -8.15 33.76
N SER A 341 -2.27 -7.70 32.58
CA SER A 341 -0.98 -7.04 32.34
C SER A 341 -1.16 -5.61 31.86
N ASP A 342 -0.40 -4.68 32.46
CA ASP A 342 -0.29 -3.29 32.00
C ASP A 342 0.66 -3.14 30.79
N LYS A 343 1.34 -4.22 30.40
CA LYS A 343 2.22 -4.27 29.23
C LYS A 343 1.55 -5.06 28.11
N PRO A 344 1.52 -4.51 26.88
CA PRO A 344 1.12 -5.31 25.73
C PRO A 344 2.15 -6.42 25.49
N ALA A 345 1.73 -7.51 24.85
CA ALA A 345 2.62 -8.59 24.42
C ALA A 345 2.59 -8.72 22.89
N VAL A 346 3.68 -9.23 22.31
CA VAL A 346 3.74 -9.48 20.87
C VAL A 346 2.67 -10.49 20.47
N ASP A 347 1.95 -10.18 19.39
CA ASP A 347 0.94 -11.05 18.79
C ASP A 347 1.56 -11.89 17.67
N CYS A 348 2.28 -12.96 18.05
CA CYS A 348 2.95 -13.84 17.08
C CYS A 348 1.99 -14.47 16.06
N GLU A 349 0.72 -14.67 16.42
CA GLU A 349 -0.28 -15.22 15.48
C GLU A 349 -0.51 -14.25 14.32
N GLN A 350 -0.74 -12.97 14.62
CA GLN A 350 -0.89 -11.93 13.60
C GLN A 350 0.41 -11.68 12.84
N ALA A 351 1.55 -11.67 13.54
CA ALA A 351 2.85 -11.46 12.92
C ALA A 351 3.18 -12.56 11.89
N ASN A 352 2.78 -13.80 12.15
CA ASN A 352 2.99 -14.94 11.25
C ASN A 352 2.01 -15.00 10.06
N LEU A 353 1.14 -14.00 9.90
CA LEU A 353 0.26 -13.87 8.74
C LEU A 353 0.69 -12.75 7.79
N ALA A 354 1.69 -11.96 8.16
CA ALA A 354 2.12 -10.79 7.40
C ALA A 354 3.60 -10.89 6.99
N LEU A 355 3.92 -10.41 5.80
CA LEU A 355 5.27 -10.25 5.30
C LEU A 355 5.99 -9.07 5.96
N VAL A 356 5.24 -7.98 6.21
CA VAL A 356 5.76 -6.74 6.80
C VAL A 356 4.74 -6.12 7.75
N SER A 357 5.23 -5.29 8.68
CA SER A 357 4.43 -4.39 9.50
C SER A 357 4.58 -2.97 8.99
N HIS A 358 3.47 -2.29 8.72
CA HIS A 358 3.45 -0.90 8.26
C HIS A 358 3.14 0.05 9.42
N LEU A 359 4.14 0.84 9.83
CA LEU A 359 4.05 1.77 10.96
C LEU A 359 3.49 3.14 10.55
N SER A 360 2.41 3.18 9.77
CA SER A 360 1.85 4.44 9.24
C SER A 360 1.62 5.50 10.34
N HIS A 361 1.60 6.78 9.98
CA HIS A 361 1.33 7.85 10.96
C HIS A 361 -0.02 7.66 11.68
N HIS A 362 -1.03 7.18 10.94
CA HIS A 362 -2.36 6.92 11.47
C HIS A 362 -2.34 5.77 12.47
N ASP A 363 -1.75 4.64 12.08
CA ASP A 363 -1.75 3.42 12.88
C ASP A 363 -0.84 3.56 14.10
N THR A 364 0.29 4.25 13.97
CA THR A 364 1.14 4.60 15.11
C THR A 364 0.37 5.41 16.15
N ARG A 365 -0.35 6.46 15.72
CA ARG A 365 -1.16 7.28 16.64
C ARG A 365 -2.20 6.41 17.35
N ASN A 366 -2.87 5.54 16.62
CA ASN A 366 -3.88 4.63 17.19
C ASN A 366 -3.25 3.67 18.19
N ALA A 367 -2.08 3.09 17.89
CA ALA A 367 -1.37 2.20 18.80
C ALA A 367 -1.00 2.89 20.11
N VAL A 368 -0.54 4.15 20.06
CA VAL A 368 -0.25 4.95 21.26
C VAL A 368 -1.50 5.18 22.11
N ILE A 369 -2.60 5.59 21.48
CA ILE A 369 -3.87 5.89 22.17
C ILE A 369 -4.46 4.63 22.82
N ASN A 370 -4.37 3.51 22.13
CA ASN A 370 -4.94 2.23 22.55
C ASN A 370 -4.00 1.44 23.48
N GLY A 371 -2.77 1.90 23.73
CA GLY A 371 -1.82 1.18 24.58
C GLY A 371 -1.26 -0.09 23.94
N LEU A 372 -1.21 -0.13 22.61
CA LEU A 372 -0.56 -1.17 21.79
C LEU A 372 0.82 -0.74 21.28
N TYR A 373 1.31 0.42 21.73
CA TYR A 373 2.64 0.93 21.41
C TYR A 373 3.70 0.32 22.34
N PRO A 374 4.90 -0.01 21.84
CA PRO A 374 6.01 -0.51 22.66
C PRO A 374 6.30 0.41 23.86
N LYS A 375 6.59 -0.17 25.03
CA LYS A 375 6.90 0.62 26.21
C LYS A 375 8.33 1.18 26.11
N LEU A 376 8.43 2.49 25.88
CA LEU A 376 9.70 3.20 25.80
C LEU A 376 10.04 3.88 27.14
N GLU A 377 11.33 3.91 27.50
CA GLU A 377 11.79 4.60 28.70
C GLU A 377 11.47 6.11 28.62
N GLY A 378 10.90 6.66 29.68
CA GLY A 378 10.56 8.09 29.77
C GLY A 378 9.38 8.55 28.89
N MET A 379 8.69 7.64 28.18
CA MET A 379 7.50 8.00 27.40
C MET A 379 6.27 8.18 28.31
N ILE A 380 5.56 9.29 28.14
CA ILE A 380 4.28 9.53 28.81
C ILE A 380 3.21 8.69 28.10
N ASP A 381 2.44 7.93 28.87
CA ASP A 381 1.37 7.09 28.33
C ASP A 381 0.39 7.93 27.51
N ARG A 382 0.07 7.43 26.31
CA ARG A 382 -0.89 8.02 25.35
C ARG A 382 -0.50 9.39 24.77
N ASP A 383 0.75 9.83 24.90
CA ASP A 383 1.24 11.00 24.15
C ASP A 383 1.52 10.63 22.69
N ALA A 384 0.50 10.81 21.84
CA ALA A 384 0.60 10.50 20.41
C ALA A 384 1.68 11.31 19.68
N ARG A 385 1.98 12.54 20.12
CA ARG A 385 3.02 13.36 19.47
C ARG A 385 4.40 12.81 19.80
N ALA A 386 4.66 12.51 21.07
CA ALA A 386 5.90 11.87 21.49
C ALA A 386 6.06 10.49 20.83
N GLY A 387 4.97 9.73 20.70
CA GLY A 387 4.99 8.43 20.03
C GLY A 387 5.29 8.50 18.53
N LEU A 388 4.84 9.54 17.83
CA LEU A 388 5.25 9.77 16.44
C LEU A 388 6.74 10.10 16.36
N GLU A 389 7.23 11.03 17.18
CA GLU A 389 8.64 11.43 17.19
C GLU A 389 9.59 10.26 17.50
N ARG A 390 9.16 9.32 18.36
CA ARG A 390 9.97 8.17 18.79
C ARG A 390 9.68 6.87 18.02
N ARG A 391 9.05 6.95 16.84
CA ARG A 391 8.74 5.79 15.99
C ARG A 391 9.93 4.89 15.71
N ALA A 392 11.12 5.45 15.47
CA ALA A 392 12.33 4.67 15.21
C ALA A 392 12.70 3.75 16.40
N GLU A 393 12.61 4.28 17.61
CA GLU A 393 12.89 3.54 18.83
C GLU A 393 11.83 2.45 19.07
N ALA A 394 10.55 2.78 18.89
CA ALA A 394 9.46 1.81 18.99
C ALA A 394 9.58 0.69 17.95
N ALA A 395 9.93 1.02 16.71
CA ALA A 395 10.18 0.02 15.68
C ALA A 395 11.32 -0.94 16.09
N THR A 396 12.41 -0.39 16.63
CA THR A 396 13.54 -1.19 17.14
C THR A 396 13.12 -2.12 18.28
N VAL A 397 12.36 -1.62 19.26
CA VAL A 397 11.84 -2.42 20.37
C VAL A 397 10.89 -3.51 19.86
N MET A 398 9.96 -3.16 18.96
CA MET A 398 9.04 -4.13 18.35
C MET A 398 9.80 -5.25 17.64
N MET A 399 10.83 -4.92 16.85
CA MET A 399 11.61 -5.90 16.12
C MET A 399 12.40 -6.84 17.04
N ASN A 400 12.91 -6.33 18.17
CA ASN A 400 13.57 -7.15 19.18
C ASN A 400 12.57 -8.06 19.91
N ASP A 401 11.47 -7.49 20.41
CA ASP A 401 10.42 -8.25 21.10
C ASP A 401 9.86 -9.35 20.17
N TYR A 402 9.68 -9.06 18.88
CA TYR A 402 9.24 -10.02 17.87
C TYR A 402 10.22 -11.19 17.74
N ARG A 403 11.50 -10.89 17.58
CA ARG A 403 12.56 -11.90 17.44
C ARG A 403 12.64 -12.77 18.69
N GLU A 404 12.60 -12.16 19.86
CA GLU A 404 12.70 -12.87 21.14
C GLU A 404 11.46 -13.72 21.43
N THR A 405 10.27 -13.24 21.10
CA THR A 405 9.02 -13.91 21.51
C THR A 405 8.54 -14.94 20.50
N CYS A 406 8.70 -14.70 19.20
CA CYS A 406 8.11 -15.54 18.16
C CYS A 406 9.07 -16.59 17.57
N PHE A 407 10.37 -16.50 17.90
CA PHE A 407 11.39 -17.45 17.43
C PHE A 407 12.19 -18.13 18.56
N SER A 408 11.84 -17.89 19.84
CA SER A 408 12.34 -18.68 20.98
C SER A 408 11.50 -19.92 21.22
#